data_AF-A0A254REZ0-F1
#
_entry.id   AF-A0A254REZ0-F1
#
_cell.length_a   1.000
_cell.length_b   1.000
_cell.length_c   1.000
_cell.angle_alpha   90.00
_cell.angle_beta   90.00
_cell.angle_gamma   90.00
#
_symmetry.space_group_name_H-M   'P 1'
#
loop_
_entity.id
_entity.type
_entity.pdbx_description
1 polymer ?
#
loop_
_entity_poly.entity_id
_entity_poly.type
_entity_poly.pdbx_seq_one_letter_code
_entity_poly.pdbx_strand_id
1 'polypeptide(L)'
;MTDFVRLTPLYNGSWFARARDTHSIALIGPRSIPILQDWEDGALDWQAEPEPRFEQIADPAAGTPWWMEPKHEDWRAQLEPETVVWVRLMFRLKDKDGTPVPGRSKGIWRIGTSEIDAHRILLTFSERLGDVH
;
A
#
# COMPACT_ATOMS: atom_id res chain seq x y z
N MET A 1 18.34 21.26 -12.99
CA MET A 1 18.71 21.47 -11.57
C MET A 1 18.67 20.11 -10.92
N THR A 2 19.83 19.61 -10.51
CA THR A 2 19.99 18.26 -9.97
C THR A 2 20.02 18.42 -8.45
N ASP A 3 18.90 18.09 -7.79
CA ASP A 3 18.82 18.16 -6.34
C ASP A 3 19.61 16.99 -5.75
N PHE A 4 20.79 17.29 -5.22
CA PHE A 4 21.58 16.35 -4.42
C PHE A 4 21.11 16.43 -2.98
N VAL A 5 20.59 15.30 -2.46
CA VAL A 5 20.27 15.15 -1.04
C VAL A 5 21.50 14.59 -0.33
N ARG A 6 21.93 15.27 0.73
CA ARG A 6 23.08 14.88 1.56
C ARG A 6 22.67 13.71 2.46
N LEU A 7 23.40 12.59 2.34
CA LEU A 7 23.16 11.35 3.08
C LEU A 7 23.74 11.44 4.50
N THR A 8 22.90 11.35 5.52
CA THR A 8 23.30 10.96 6.89
C THR A 8 23.43 9.43 6.95
N PRO A 9 24.27 8.84 7.81
CA PRO A 9 24.49 7.39 7.82
C PRO A 9 23.17 6.67 8.15
N LEU A 10 22.65 5.90 7.20
CA LEU A 10 21.46 5.08 7.36
C LEU A 10 21.86 3.70 7.91
N TYR A 11 21.12 3.20 8.89
CA TYR A 11 21.30 1.87 9.46
C TYR A 11 20.95 0.78 8.43
N ASN A 12 21.58 -0.41 8.54
CA ASN A 12 21.21 -1.59 7.75
C ASN A 12 19.69 -1.83 7.83
N GLY A 13 19.00 -1.87 6.68
CA GLY A 13 17.55 -2.05 6.59
C GLY A 13 16.73 -0.78 6.27
N SER A 14 17.38 0.35 5.98
CA SER A 14 16.70 1.58 5.54
C SER A 14 16.41 1.55 4.04
N TRP A 15 15.14 1.70 3.66
CA TRP A 15 14.70 1.66 2.25
C TRP A 15 14.44 3.07 1.70
N PHE A 16 14.92 3.34 0.49
CA PHE A 16 14.60 4.58 -0.24
C PHE A 16 13.34 4.37 -1.07
N ALA A 17 12.32 5.19 -0.85
CA ALA A 17 11.10 5.18 -1.64
C ALA A 17 10.76 6.61 -2.09
N ARG A 18 10.71 6.85 -3.40
CA ARG A 18 10.22 8.12 -3.96
C ARG A 18 8.88 7.89 -4.65
N ALA A 19 7.82 8.43 -4.07
CA ALA A 19 6.52 8.48 -4.71
C ALA A 19 6.51 9.52 -5.83
N ARG A 20 6.05 9.15 -7.02
CA ARG A 20 5.75 10.12 -8.08
C ARG A 20 4.26 10.49 -8.10
N ASP A 21 3.38 9.58 -7.67
CA ASP A 21 1.92 9.78 -7.53
C ASP A 21 1.33 8.71 -6.57
N THR A 22 0.00 8.63 -6.44
CA THR A 22 -0.71 7.62 -5.59
C THR A 22 -0.63 6.18 -6.05
N HIS A 23 -0.11 5.94 -7.25
CA HIS A 23 -0.04 4.64 -7.88
C HIS A 23 1.41 4.22 -8.16
N SER A 24 2.38 5.14 -8.12
CA SER A 24 3.77 4.87 -8.50
C SER A 24 4.78 5.34 -7.45
N ILE A 25 5.53 4.37 -6.92
CA ILE A 25 6.74 4.62 -6.14
C ILE A 25 7.84 3.68 -6.62
N ALA A 26 8.93 4.30 -7.10
CA ALA A 26 10.21 3.63 -7.21
C ALA A 26 10.81 3.47 -5.80
N LEU A 27 10.82 2.22 -5.31
CA LEU A 27 11.71 1.80 -4.23
C LEU A 27 13.03 1.28 -4.81
N ILE A 28 14.15 1.53 -4.15
CA ILE A 28 15.47 1.13 -4.65
C ILE A 28 15.60 -0.41 -4.64
N GLY A 29 15.40 -0.93 -5.84
CA GLY A 29 15.45 -2.29 -6.38
C GLY A 29 14.81 -2.22 -7.77
N PRO A 30 15.05 -3.15 -8.72
CA PRO A 30 14.51 -3.02 -10.08
C PRO A 30 12.98 -3.21 -10.18
N ARG A 31 12.28 -3.42 -9.06
CA ARG A 31 10.86 -3.79 -9.03
C ARG A 31 10.02 -2.74 -8.31
N SER A 32 8.98 -2.28 -8.97
CA SER A 32 7.87 -1.54 -8.36
C SER A 32 7.20 -2.42 -7.30
N ILE A 33 6.78 -1.81 -6.19
CA ILE A 33 5.92 -2.47 -5.21
C ILE A 33 4.57 -1.76 -5.11
N PRO A 34 3.47 -2.49 -4.91
CA PRO A 34 2.15 -1.89 -4.80
C PRO A 34 2.01 -1.09 -3.49
N ILE A 35 1.23 -0.01 -3.57
CA ILE A 35 0.80 0.75 -2.39
C ILE A 35 -0.52 0.17 -1.90
N LEU A 36 -0.59 -0.09 -0.61
CA LEU A 36 -1.83 -0.36 0.10
C LEU A 36 -2.29 0.91 0.82
N GLN A 37 -3.53 1.30 0.54
CA GLN A 37 -4.10 2.56 1.01
C GLN A 37 -4.80 2.34 2.35
N ASP A 38 -4.29 2.97 3.41
CA ASP A 38 -4.94 3.02 4.72
C ASP A 38 -5.68 4.36 4.85
N TRP A 39 -7.02 4.29 4.77
CA TRP A 39 -7.92 5.43 4.88
C TRP A 39 -8.37 5.73 6.31
N GLU A 40 -7.89 4.96 7.30
CA GLU A 40 -8.35 4.98 8.70
C GLU A 40 -9.87 4.80 8.84
N ASP A 41 -10.48 4.07 7.90
CA ASP A 41 -11.90 3.71 7.88
C ASP A 41 -12.20 2.36 8.55
N GLY A 42 -11.18 1.73 9.14
CA GLY A 42 -11.27 0.42 9.78
C GLY A 42 -10.95 -0.75 8.86
N ALA A 43 -10.67 -0.51 7.57
CA ALA A 43 -10.26 -1.57 6.66
C ALA A 43 -8.93 -2.23 7.08
N LEU A 44 -8.07 -1.51 7.81
CA LEU A 44 -6.78 -2.04 8.23
C LEU A 44 -6.73 -2.13 9.76
N ASP A 45 -6.61 -3.36 10.26
CA ASP A 45 -6.59 -3.70 11.67
C ASP A 45 -5.18 -4.14 12.07
N TRP A 46 -4.47 -3.21 12.72
CA TRP A 46 -3.10 -3.40 13.19
C TRP A 46 -3.00 -4.31 14.43
N GLN A 47 -4.12 -4.61 15.09
CA GLN A 47 -4.18 -5.41 16.32
C GLN A 47 -4.85 -6.77 16.09
N ALA A 48 -5.15 -7.11 14.84
CA ALA A 48 -5.70 -8.41 14.51
C ALA A 48 -4.74 -9.54 14.92
N GLU A 49 -5.31 -10.61 15.46
CA GLU A 49 -4.60 -11.82 15.84
C GLU A 49 -4.86 -12.92 14.80
N PRO A 50 -3.83 -13.69 14.38
CA PRO A 50 -2.45 -13.69 14.89
C PRO A 50 -1.55 -12.59 14.31
N GLU A 51 -2.00 -11.89 13.26
CA GLU A 51 -1.21 -10.93 12.50
C GLU A 51 -2.08 -9.75 12.06
N PRO A 52 -1.48 -8.55 11.84
CA PRO A 52 -2.18 -7.43 11.23
C PRO A 52 -2.86 -7.82 9.92
N ARG A 53 -4.04 -7.26 9.66
CA ARG A 53 -4.84 -7.59 8.47
C ARG A 53 -5.43 -6.37 7.80
N PHE A 54 -5.63 -6.47 6.50
CA PHE A 54 -6.43 -5.55 5.70
C PHE A 54 -7.66 -6.30 5.18
N GLU A 55 -8.85 -5.80 5.47
CA GLU A 55 -10.12 -6.35 5.04
C GLU A 55 -11.02 -5.22 4.50
N GLN A 56 -11.45 -5.33 3.24
CA GLN A 56 -12.59 -4.55 2.73
C GLN A 56 -13.64 -5.49 2.16
N ILE A 57 -14.88 -5.25 2.54
CA ILE A 57 -16.05 -6.00 2.08
C ILE A 57 -16.78 -5.13 1.05
N ALA A 58 -17.19 -5.74 -0.06
CA ALA A 58 -17.96 -5.07 -1.09
C ALA A 58 -19.28 -4.56 -0.52
N ASP A 59 -19.61 -3.29 -0.80
CA ASP A 59 -20.96 -2.80 -0.61
C ASP A 59 -21.84 -3.25 -1.79
N PRO A 60 -22.83 -4.15 -1.58
CA PRO A 60 -23.68 -4.64 -2.65
C PRO A 60 -24.49 -3.54 -3.34
N ALA A 61 -24.73 -2.41 -2.67
CA ALA A 61 -25.48 -1.28 -3.20
C ALA A 61 -24.62 -0.33 -4.06
N ALA A 62 -23.28 -0.40 -3.93
CA ALA A 62 -22.34 0.51 -4.60
C ALA A 62 -21.95 0.06 -6.02
N GLY A 63 -22.42 -1.11 -6.47
CA GLY A 63 -22.11 -1.66 -7.79
C GLY A 63 -20.83 -2.51 -7.79
N THR A 64 -20.00 -2.38 -8.83
CA THR A 64 -18.73 -3.11 -8.90
C THR A 64 -17.76 -2.53 -7.88
N PRO A 65 -17.17 -3.35 -6.97
CA PRO A 65 -16.18 -2.85 -6.02
C PRO A 65 -15.00 -2.21 -6.74
N TRP A 66 -14.48 -1.11 -6.21
CA TRP A 66 -13.41 -0.35 -6.86
C TRP A 66 -12.19 -1.25 -7.16
N TRP A 67 -11.85 -2.16 -6.23
CA TRP A 67 -10.71 -3.05 -6.43
C TRP A 67 -10.91 -4.00 -7.59
N MET A 68 -12.14 -4.30 -8.02
CA MET A 68 -12.46 -5.17 -9.15
C MET A 68 -12.54 -4.45 -10.50
N GLU A 69 -12.47 -3.11 -10.54
CA GLU A 69 -12.48 -2.39 -11.81
C GLU A 69 -11.28 -2.79 -12.69
N PRO A 70 -11.41 -2.83 -14.03
CA PRO A 70 -10.33 -3.26 -14.93
C PRO A 70 -9.03 -2.49 -14.75
N LYS A 71 -9.11 -1.19 -14.43
CA LYS A 71 -7.93 -0.32 -14.20
C LYS A 71 -7.08 -0.75 -12.99
N HIS A 72 -7.60 -1.61 -12.12
CA HIS A 72 -6.90 -2.12 -10.94
C HIS A 72 -6.41 -3.56 -11.10
N GLU A 73 -6.50 -4.16 -12.29
CA GLU A 73 -6.07 -5.55 -12.53
C GLU A 73 -4.60 -5.78 -12.22
N ASP A 74 -3.72 -4.94 -12.76
CA ASP A 74 -2.29 -5.02 -12.49
C ASP A 74 -1.95 -4.79 -11.01
N TRP A 75 -2.72 -3.94 -10.34
CA TRP A 75 -2.54 -3.70 -8.90
C TRP A 75 -2.96 -4.92 -8.08
N ARG A 76 -4.13 -5.51 -8.37
CA ARG A 76 -4.61 -6.74 -7.71
C ARG A 76 -3.64 -7.89 -7.91
N ALA A 77 -3.13 -8.07 -9.13
CA ALA A 77 -2.18 -9.14 -9.47
C ALA A 77 -0.83 -9.02 -8.73
N GLN A 78 -0.53 -7.86 -8.13
CA GLN A 78 0.66 -7.66 -7.29
C GLN A 78 0.41 -7.96 -5.81
N LEU A 79 -0.81 -8.32 -5.40
CA LEU A 79 -1.13 -8.59 -4.00
C LEU A 79 -1.10 -10.08 -3.67
N GLU A 80 -0.20 -10.84 -4.29
CA GLU A 80 -0.01 -12.26 -4.01
C GLU A 80 0.75 -12.47 -2.68
N PRO A 81 0.58 -13.64 -2.03
CA PRO A 81 1.42 -14.05 -0.90
C PRO A 81 2.91 -13.83 -1.16
N GLU A 82 3.68 -13.50 -0.12
CA GLU A 82 5.10 -13.16 -0.16
C GLU A 82 5.46 -11.86 -0.89
N THR A 83 4.48 -11.15 -1.45
CA THR A 83 4.73 -9.86 -2.08
C THR A 83 4.94 -8.77 -1.03
N VAL A 84 5.87 -7.87 -1.32
CA VAL A 84 6.15 -6.70 -0.49
C VAL A 84 5.23 -5.56 -0.89
N VAL A 85 4.56 -4.96 0.10
CA VAL A 85 3.66 -3.82 -0.09
C VAL A 85 4.10 -2.64 0.76
N TRP A 86 3.81 -1.43 0.27
CA TRP A 86 3.97 -0.22 1.06
C TRP A 86 2.61 0.26 1.57
N VAL A 87 2.39 0.23 2.89
CA VAL A 87 1.19 0.79 3.50
C VAL A 87 1.35 2.30 3.71
N ARG A 88 0.43 3.08 3.15
CA ARG A 88 0.40 4.55 3.24
C ARG A 88 -0.91 5.01 3.86
N LEU A 89 -0.81 5.94 4.82
CA LEU A 89 -1.97 6.73 5.23
C LEU A 89 -2.43 7.56 4.03
N MET A 90 -3.72 7.57 3.73
CA MET A 90 -4.29 8.40 2.67
C MET A 90 -5.05 9.59 3.26
N PHE A 91 -4.86 10.77 2.70
CA PHE A 91 -5.68 11.93 3.03
C PHE A 91 -6.88 12.01 2.09
N ARG A 92 -8.05 12.38 2.63
CA ARG A 92 -9.25 12.69 1.82
C ARG A 92 -9.12 13.99 1.00
N LEU A 93 -8.06 14.74 1.23
CA LEU A 93 -7.66 15.85 0.38
C LEU A 93 -7.28 15.29 -1.00
N LYS A 94 -7.84 15.90 -2.04
CA LYS A 94 -7.51 15.59 -3.43
C LYS A 94 -6.50 16.61 -3.96
N ASP A 95 -5.58 16.16 -4.79
CA ASP A 95 -4.72 17.05 -5.56
C ASP A 95 -5.50 17.75 -6.69
N LYS A 96 -4.79 18.51 -7.52
CA LYS A 96 -5.38 19.26 -8.65
C LYS A 96 -6.04 18.35 -9.68
N ASP A 97 -5.64 17.09 -9.73
CA ASP A 97 -6.12 16.09 -10.69
C ASP A 97 -7.23 15.21 -10.09
N GLY A 98 -7.66 15.51 -8.86
CA GLY A 98 -8.72 14.78 -8.17
C GLY A 98 -8.24 13.48 -7.51
N THR A 99 -6.93 13.27 -7.46
CA THR A 99 -6.29 12.08 -6.93
C THR A 99 -6.07 12.24 -5.43
N PRO A 100 -6.35 11.20 -4.60
CA PRO A 100 -6.04 11.25 -3.17
C PRO A 100 -4.61 11.67 -2.89
N VAL A 101 -4.34 12.45 -1.85
CA VAL A 101 -2.95 12.76 -1.49
C VAL A 101 -2.42 11.69 -0.54
N PRO A 102 -1.31 10.99 -0.86
CA PRO A 102 -0.74 10.02 0.05
C PRO A 102 -0.05 10.75 1.22
N GLY A 103 -0.51 10.47 2.43
CA GLY A 103 0.05 10.95 3.69
C GLY A 103 1.27 10.17 4.14
N ARG A 104 1.47 10.01 5.46
CA ARG A 104 2.67 9.38 6.02
C ARG A 104 2.78 7.88 5.68
N SER A 105 4.02 7.39 5.66
CA SER A 105 4.30 5.94 5.66
C SER A 105 3.77 5.27 6.93
N LYS A 106 3.13 4.11 6.79
CA LYS A 106 2.82 3.19 7.90
C LYS A 106 3.70 1.92 7.89
N GLY A 107 4.70 1.89 7.01
CA GLY A 107 5.71 0.82 6.92
C GLY A 107 5.63 -0.01 5.65
N ILE A 108 6.68 -0.78 5.42
CA ILE A 108 6.79 -1.78 4.36
C ILE A 108 6.52 -3.15 4.97
N TRP A 109 5.63 -3.92 4.35
CA TRP A 109 5.13 -5.18 4.88
C TRP A 109 5.19 -6.28 3.83
N ARG A 110 5.31 -7.53 4.28
CA ARG A 110 5.18 -8.73 3.45
C ARG A 110 3.78 -9.31 3.64
N ILE A 111 3.12 -9.64 2.53
CA ILE A 111 1.82 -10.33 2.55
C ILE A 111 2.04 -11.78 2.99
N GLY A 112 1.29 -12.22 4.01
CA GLY A 112 1.21 -13.62 4.43
C GLY A 112 0.20 -14.37 3.57
N THR A 113 -1.08 -13.99 3.66
CA THR A 113 -2.15 -14.56 2.82
C THR A 113 -2.84 -13.48 2.01
N SER A 114 -3.44 -13.89 0.89
CA SER A 114 -4.20 -13.02 0.02
C SER A 114 -5.45 -13.73 -0.48
N GLU A 115 -6.60 -13.10 -0.27
CA GLU A 115 -7.89 -13.52 -0.80
C GLU A 115 -8.56 -12.30 -1.43
N ILE A 116 -8.69 -12.29 -2.75
CA ILE A 116 -9.26 -11.17 -3.50
C ILE A 116 -10.32 -11.70 -4.44
N ASP A 117 -11.56 -11.25 -4.24
CA ASP A 117 -12.68 -11.57 -5.12
C ASP A 117 -13.68 -10.40 -5.21
N ALA A 118 -14.82 -10.65 -5.86
CA ALA A 118 -15.87 -9.65 -6.06
C ALA A 118 -16.65 -9.28 -4.78
N HIS A 119 -16.43 -10.01 -3.68
CA HIS A 119 -17.11 -9.82 -2.41
C HIS A 119 -16.19 -9.22 -1.35
N ARG A 120 -14.89 -9.55 -1.37
CA ARG A 120 -13.93 -9.05 -0.41
C ARG A 120 -12.51 -9.00 -0.94
N ILE A 121 -11.72 -8.15 -0.29
CA ILE A 121 -10.26 -8.25 -0.24
C ILE A 121 -9.86 -8.50 1.20
N LEU A 122 -9.09 -9.56 1.43
CA LEU A 122 -8.51 -9.91 2.72
C LEU A 122 -7.02 -10.22 2.53
N LEU A 123 -6.18 -9.45 3.20
CA LEU A 123 -4.73 -9.64 3.27
C LEU A 123 -4.31 -9.80 4.73
N THR A 124 -3.44 -10.77 5.04
CA THR A 124 -2.70 -10.78 6.32
C THR A 124 -1.25 -10.38 6.08
N PHE A 125 -0.59 -9.84 7.09
CA PHE A 125 0.80 -9.41 7.00
C PHE A 125 1.71 -10.25 7.90
N SER A 126 2.60 -11.03 7.28
CA SER A 126 3.50 -11.96 7.97
C SER A 126 4.73 -11.29 8.58
N GLU A 127 5.18 -10.19 8.00
CA GLU A 127 6.42 -9.52 8.43
C GLU A 127 6.41 -8.02 8.12
N ARG A 128 6.92 -7.21 9.06
CA ARG A 128 7.27 -5.81 8.83
C ARG A 128 8.74 -5.71 8.43
N LEU A 129 9.00 -5.20 7.23
CA LEU A 129 10.35 -5.11 6.65
C LEU A 129 11.08 -3.80 6.97
N GLY A 130 10.33 -2.75 7.33
CA GLY A 130 10.92 -1.49 7.75
C GLY A 130 10.02 -0.29 7.57
N ASP A 131 10.63 0.89 7.69
CA ASP A 131 10.00 2.19 7.57
C ASP A 131 10.56 3.00 6.40
N VAL A 132 9.76 3.96 5.95
CA VAL A 132 10.15 4.97 4.97
C VAL A 132 9.95 6.33 5.64
N HIS A 133 11.02 7.13 5.71
CA HIS A 133 11.04 8.45 6.34
C HIS A 133 11.09 9.58 5.32
#